data_AF-A0A139NRJ5-F1
#
_entry.id   AF-A0A139NRJ5-F1
#
_cell.length_a   1.000
_cell.length_b   1.000
_cell.length_c   1.000
_cell.angle_alpha   90.00
_cell.angle_beta   90.00
_cell.angle_gamma   90.00
#
_symmetry.space_group_name_H-M   'P 1'
#
loop_
_entity.id
_entity.type
_entity.pdbx_description
1 polymer ?
#
loop_
_entity_poly.entity_id
_entity_poly.type
_entity_poly.pdbx_seq_one_letter_code
_entity_poly.pdbx_strand_id
1 'polypeptide(L)'
;MKKRILTGLALILVLLLAGFFVYQKLTKPDLGPKTTQLYQHGFRLLEEQIGIYIKEHFSGIEKIEFSPIYVTEEGSTFSNVYIRPTIYDKYGNKAILGTPINNYNPSSFGIVSHVILNFDGGGNEAIDLKDSNGNNIDVSKAQHLPDEAKLTKARSTDENISLLVQDNQLKDVVKDEKGSPEAEMVYNTELHKGGAE
;
A
#
# COMPACT_ATOMS: atom_id res chain seq x y z
N MET A 1 0.52 31.45 -42.22
CA MET A 1 -0.38 30.80 -41.23
C MET A 1 0.18 29.48 -40.71
N LYS A 2 0.55 28.51 -41.58
CA LYS A 2 1.16 27.21 -41.16
C LYS A 2 2.35 27.32 -40.19
N LYS A 3 3.32 28.23 -40.44
CA LYS A 3 4.49 28.39 -39.54
C LYS A 3 4.10 28.85 -38.12
N ARG A 4 3.16 29.80 -37.99
CA ARG A 4 2.69 30.29 -36.68
C ARG A 4 1.91 29.22 -35.91
N ILE A 5 1.11 28.41 -36.61
CA ILE A 5 0.41 27.26 -36.02
C ILE A 5 1.41 26.20 -35.54
N LEU A 6 2.44 25.90 -36.34
CA LEU A 6 3.49 24.96 -35.97
C LEU A 6 4.32 25.44 -34.77
N THR A 7 4.67 26.73 -34.72
CA THR A 7 5.34 27.33 -33.55
C THR A 7 4.46 27.29 -32.30
N GLY A 8 3.15 27.56 -32.44
CA GLY A 8 2.19 27.44 -31.34
C GLY A 8 2.09 26.02 -30.80
N LEU A 9 2.00 25.01 -31.68
CA LEU A 9 1.99 23.59 -31.29
C LEU A 9 3.29 23.16 -30.61
N ALA A 10 4.44 23.62 -31.12
CA ALA A 10 5.74 23.34 -30.50
C ALA A 10 5.84 23.92 -29.09
N LEU A 11 5.36 25.15 -28.86
CA LEU A 11 5.31 25.77 -27.54
C LEU A 11 4.39 25.00 -26.58
N ILE A 12 3.22 24.56 -27.04
CA ILE A 12 2.31 23.72 -26.23
C ILE A 12 3.01 22.41 -25.85
N LEU A 13 3.68 21.75 -26.80
CA LEU A 13 4.40 20.50 -26.52
C LEU A 13 5.52 20.71 -25.48
N VAL A 14 6.30 21.78 -25.61
CA VAL A 14 7.35 22.11 -24.62
C VAL A 14 6.76 22.36 -23.24
N LEU A 15 5.64 23.07 -23.13
CA LEU A 15 4.95 23.29 -21.85
C LEU A 15 4.43 21.98 -21.25
N LEU A 16 3.85 21.09 -22.06
CA LEU A 16 3.40 19.77 -21.61
C LEU A 16 4.57 18.91 -21.11
N LEU A 17 5.70 18.89 -21.83
CA LEU A 17 6.90 18.15 -21.44
C LEU A 17 7.52 18.73 -20.17
N ALA A 18 7.62 20.05 -20.05
CA ALA A 18 8.13 20.71 -18.85
C ALA A 18 7.22 20.45 -17.64
N GLY A 19 5.90 20.53 -17.83
CA GLY A 19 4.91 20.20 -16.81
C GLY A 19 5.01 18.74 -16.36
N PHE A 20 5.12 17.80 -17.31
CA PHE A 20 5.32 16.38 -17.01
C PHE A 20 6.62 16.12 -16.25
N PHE A 21 7.72 16.77 -16.64
CA PHE A 21 9.00 16.66 -15.95
C PHE A 21 8.92 17.16 -14.51
N VAL A 22 8.30 18.32 -14.29
CA VAL A 22 8.09 18.88 -12.94
C VAL A 22 7.19 17.95 -12.12
N TYR A 23 6.10 17.46 -12.70
CA TYR A 23 5.21 16.50 -12.04
C TYR A 23 5.97 15.26 -11.58
N GLN A 24 6.70 14.59 -12.49
CA GLN A 24 7.51 13.41 -12.17
C GLN A 24 8.49 13.67 -11.03
N LYS A 25 9.21 14.79 -11.08
CA LYS A 25 10.18 15.17 -10.05
C LYS A 25 9.55 15.45 -8.68
N LEU A 26 8.31 15.92 -8.64
CA LEU A 26 7.59 16.23 -7.41
C LEU A 26 6.86 15.01 -6.84
N THR A 27 6.39 14.09 -7.67
CA THR A 27 5.51 13.00 -7.25
C THR A 27 6.14 11.62 -7.23
N LYS A 28 7.19 11.35 -8.00
CA LYS A 28 7.86 10.04 -7.99
C LYS A 28 9.15 10.12 -7.16
N PRO A 29 9.42 9.14 -6.31
CA PRO A 29 10.63 9.14 -5.50
C PRO A 29 11.87 8.84 -6.35
N ASP A 30 12.99 9.45 -6.02
CA ASP A 30 14.28 9.24 -6.71
C ASP A 30 14.96 7.96 -6.19
N LEU A 31 14.37 6.81 -6.54
CA LEU A 31 14.89 5.48 -6.21
C LEU A 31 15.61 4.88 -7.42
N GLY A 32 16.75 4.24 -7.18
CA GLY A 32 17.42 3.45 -8.21
C GLY A 32 16.59 2.23 -8.63
N PRO A 33 16.75 1.72 -9.87
CA PRO A 33 15.90 0.64 -10.41
C PRO A 33 15.81 -0.61 -9.51
N LYS A 34 16.91 -0.98 -8.86
CA LYS A 34 16.94 -2.12 -7.91
C LYS A 34 16.05 -1.89 -6.69
N THR A 35 16.11 -0.71 -6.08
CA THR A 35 15.30 -0.37 -4.91
C THR A 35 13.83 -0.24 -5.28
N THR A 36 13.54 0.35 -6.44
CA THR A 36 12.18 0.38 -7.00
C THR A 36 11.60 -1.03 -7.12
N GLN A 37 12.34 -1.96 -7.72
CA GLN A 37 11.89 -3.34 -7.89
C GLN A 37 11.65 -4.02 -6.54
N LEU A 38 12.60 -3.90 -5.59
CA LEU A 38 12.49 -4.45 -4.24
C LEU A 38 11.22 -3.94 -3.53
N TYR A 39 10.94 -2.63 -3.62
CA TYR A 39 9.76 -2.04 -2.99
C TYR A 39 8.48 -2.53 -3.64
N GLN A 40 8.42 -2.54 -4.97
CA GLN A 40 7.24 -3.04 -5.68
C GLN A 40 6.95 -4.51 -5.36
N HIS A 41 7.99 -5.34 -5.33
CA HIS A 41 7.87 -6.77 -5.02
C HIS A 41 7.45 -6.99 -3.56
N GLY A 42 8.14 -6.37 -2.61
CA GLY A 42 7.84 -6.53 -1.19
C GLY A 42 6.46 -6.00 -0.80
N PHE A 43 6.07 -4.84 -1.32
CA PHE A 43 4.74 -4.29 -1.06
C PHE A 43 3.64 -5.08 -1.76
N ARG A 44 3.89 -5.68 -2.94
CA ARG A 44 2.93 -6.60 -3.54
C ARG A 44 2.57 -7.75 -2.60
N LEU A 45 3.57 -8.37 -1.99
CA LEU A 45 3.37 -9.45 -1.03
C LEU A 45 2.68 -8.96 0.25
N LEU A 46 3.00 -7.74 0.71
CA LEU A 46 2.34 -7.12 1.86
C LEU A 46 0.85 -6.82 1.58
N GLU A 47 0.52 -6.29 0.40
CA GLU A 47 -0.86 -6.08 -0.03
C GLU A 47 -1.64 -7.40 -0.06
N GLU A 48 -1.03 -8.47 -0.59
CA GLU A 48 -1.61 -9.81 -0.56
C GLU A 48 -1.84 -10.29 0.88
N GLN A 49 -0.87 -10.11 1.79
CA GLN A 49 -0.98 -10.50 3.20
C GLN A 49 -2.14 -9.80 3.92
N ILE A 50 -2.21 -8.46 3.79
CA ILE A 50 -3.25 -7.65 4.43
C ILE A 50 -4.62 -7.95 3.80
N GLY A 51 -4.66 -8.00 2.47
CA GLY A 51 -5.89 -8.23 1.70
C GLY A 51 -6.50 -9.58 2.00
N ILE A 52 -5.70 -10.65 1.99
CA ILE A 52 -6.14 -12.00 2.33
C ILE A 52 -6.64 -12.06 3.78
N TYR A 53 -5.91 -11.47 4.74
CA TYR A 53 -6.36 -11.45 6.14
C TYR A 53 -7.74 -10.80 6.30
N ILE A 54 -7.92 -9.60 5.74
CA ILE A 54 -9.21 -8.89 5.82
C ILE A 54 -10.30 -9.72 5.14
N LYS A 55 -10.00 -10.26 3.96
CA LYS A 55 -10.92 -11.06 3.15
C LYS A 55 -11.36 -12.34 3.85
N GLU A 56 -10.48 -13.03 4.56
CA GLU A 56 -10.79 -14.30 5.24
C GLU A 56 -11.44 -14.08 6.62
N HIS A 57 -11.19 -12.93 7.27
CA HIS A 57 -11.61 -12.72 8.65
C HIS A 57 -12.70 -11.66 8.86
N PHE A 58 -13.18 -11.01 7.80
CA PHE A 58 -14.25 -10.02 7.89
C PHE A 58 -15.34 -10.25 6.85
N SER A 59 -16.55 -10.50 7.32
CA SER A 59 -17.77 -10.43 6.52
C SER A 59 -18.18 -8.99 6.28
N GLY A 60 -18.89 -8.73 5.18
CA GLY A 60 -19.46 -7.42 4.86
C GLY A 60 -18.54 -6.52 4.03
N ILE A 61 -17.35 -6.99 3.65
CA ILE A 61 -16.43 -6.30 2.75
C ILE A 61 -16.85 -6.55 1.29
N GLU A 62 -16.88 -5.50 0.48
CA GLU A 62 -17.11 -5.57 -0.96
C GLU A 62 -15.79 -5.44 -1.74
N LYS A 63 -14.92 -4.54 -1.32
CA LYS A 63 -13.65 -4.27 -2.00
C LYS A 63 -12.57 -3.83 -1.02
N ILE A 64 -11.32 -4.21 -1.32
CA ILE A 64 -10.11 -3.75 -0.65
C ILE A 64 -9.22 -3.11 -1.72
N GLU A 65 -8.84 -1.85 -1.52
CA GLU A 65 -8.05 -1.07 -2.47
C GLU A 65 -6.81 -0.52 -1.77
N PHE A 66 -5.65 -0.66 -2.38
CA PHE A 66 -4.40 -0.16 -1.83
C PHE A 66 -4.00 1.16 -2.48
N SER A 67 -3.55 2.10 -1.64
CA SER A 67 -2.90 3.32 -2.12
C SER A 67 -1.60 3.01 -2.86
N PRO A 68 -1.03 3.98 -3.59
CA PRO A 68 0.38 3.90 -3.94
C PRO A 68 1.26 3.68 -2.70
N ILE A 69 2.47 3.18 -2.94
CA ILE A 69 3.54 3.08 -1.95
C ILE A 69 4.11 4.47 -1.72
N TYR A 70 3.82 5.04 -0.55
CA TYR A 70 4.30 6.35 -0.13
C TYR A 70 5.73 6.28 0.39
N VAL A 71 6.58 7.21 -0.02
CA VAL A 71 7.98 7.35 0.41
C VAL A 71 8.17 8.78 0.94
N THR A 72 8.27 8.95 2.26
CA THR A 72 8.31 10.30 2.87
C THR A 72 9.71 10.83 3.19
N GLU A 73 10.72 9.95 3.32
CA GLU A 73 12.09 10.34 3.64
C GLU A 73 13.10 9.70 2.66
N GLU A 74 13.21 10.27 1.47
CA GLU A 74 14.19 9.82 0.47
C GLU A 74 15.63 10.05 0.94
N GLY A 75 16.49 9.04 0.82
CA GLY A 75 17.93 9.15 1.07
C GLY A 75 18.38 9.11 2.54
N SER A 76 17.46 8.86 3.48
CA SER A 76 17.80 8.55 4.88
C SER A 76 17.83 7.03 5.09
N THR A 77 18.60 6.56 6.09
CA THR A 77 18.59 5.15 6.54
C THR A 77 17.21 4.69 7.05
N PHE A 78 16.28 5.63 7.26
CA PHE A 78 14.98 5.41 7.90
C PHE A 78 13.80 5.85 7.02
N SER A 79 13.92 5.71 5.69
CA SER A 79 12.81 5.98 4.78
C SER A 79 11.51 5.35 5.31
N ASN A 80 10.56 6.18 5.72
CA ASN A 80 9.24 5.71 6.09
C ASN A 80 8.48 5.43 4.78
N VAL A 81 8.31 4.14 4.51
CA VAL A 81 7.65 3.63 3.31
C VAL A 81 6.42 2.85 3.73
N TYR A 82 5.26 3.22 3.23
CA TYR A 82 3.99 2.63 3.68
C TYR A 82 2.90 2.73 2.61
N ILE A 83 1.83 1.95 2.82
CA ILE A 83 0.58 2.00 2.07
C ILE A 83 -0.61 2.29 3.00
N ARG A 84 -1.74 2.68 2.42
CA ARG A 84 -3.02 2.92 3.08
C ARG A 84 -4.08 2.02 2.42
N PRO A 85 -4.40 0.87 3.03
CA PRO A 85 -5.53 0.06 2.59
C PRO A 85 -6.83 0.84 2.80
N THR A 86 -7.72 0.79 1.81
CA THR A 86 -9.09 1.32 1.89
C THR A 86 -10.04 0.14 1.76
N ILE A 87 -10.95 -0.01 2.72
CA ILE A 87 -11.99 -1.04 2.68
C ILE A 87 -13.33 -0.42 2.35
N TYR A 88 -14.09 -1.11 1.50
CA TYR A 88 -15.44 -0.75 1.09
C TYR A 88 -16.41 -1.78 1.65
N ASP A 89 -17.49 -1.33 2.27
CA ASP A 89 -18.59 -2.21 2.66
C ASP A 89 -19.59 -2.39 1.51
N LYS A 90 -20.51 -3.35 1.66
CA LYS A 90 -21.56 -3.66 0.68
C LYS A 90 -22.63 -2.58 0.48
N TYR A 91 -22.51 -1.46 1.21
CA TYR A 91 -23.44 -0.33 1.13
C TYR A 91 -22.82 0.87 0.42
N GLY A 92 -21.60 0.74 -0.09
CA GLY A 92 -20.87 1.80 -0.77
C GLY A 92 -20.16 2.77 0.16
N ASN A 93 -20.10 2.50 1.48
CA ASN A 93 -19.24 3.27 2.37
C ASN A 93 -17.80 2.79 2.24
N LYS A 94 -16.85 3.68 2.52
CA LYS A 94 -15.42 3.38 2.49
C LYS A 94 -14.71 3.95 3.69
N ALA A 95 -13.68 3.25 4.13
CA ALA A 95 -12.83 3.68 5.24
C ALA A 95 -11.36 3.37 4.94
N ILE A 96 -10.48 4.28 5.34
CA ILE A 96 -9.03 4.13 5.19
C ILE A 96 -8.47 3.55 6.48
N LEU A 97 -7.65 2.50 6.35
CA LEU A 97 -6.93 1.90 7.47
C LEU A 97 -5.61 2.63 7.74
N GLY A 98 -5.17 2.61 8.99
CA GLY A 98 -3.91 3.23 9.40
C GLY A 98 -4.00 4.73 9.67
N THR A 99 -5.20 5.32 9.66
CA THR A 99 -5.44 6.71 10.07
C THR A 99 -5.92 6.78 11.53
N PRO A 100 -5.56 7.83 12.29
CA PRO A 100 -6.07 8.02 13.64
C PRO A 100 -7.59 8.05 13.66
N ILE A 101 -8.18 7.39 14.66
CA ILE A 101 -9.63 7.38 14.89
C ILE A 101 -9.88 7.47 16.38
N ASN A 102 -10.63 8.50 16.79
CA ASN A 102 -10.80 8.86 18.19
C ASN A 102 -9.42 9.02 18.89
N ASN A 103 -9.17 8.24 19.95
CA ASN A 103 -7.90 8.24 20.68
C ASN A 103 -6.97 7.08 20.27
N TYR A 104 -7.31 6.33 19.22
CA TYR A 104 -6.51 5.21 18.72
C TYR A 104 -5.66 5.63 17.53
N ASN A 105 -4.36 5.31 17.58
CA ASN A 105 -3.44 5.52 16.48
C ASN A 105 -2.96 4.14 15.97
N PRO A 106 -3.55 3.61 14.88
CA PRO A 106 -3.15 2.34 14.32
C PRO A 106 -1.71 2.37 13.80
N SER A 107 -1.08 1.20 13.75
CA SER A 107 0.22 1.04 13.07
C SER A 107 0.11 1.42 11.58
N SER A 108 1.16 2.01 11.02
CA SER A 108 1.29 2.13 9.56
C SER A 108 1.43 0.74 8.94
N PHE A 109 0.94 0.56 7.71
CA PHE A 109 1.15 -0.66 6.91
C PHE A 109 2.38 -0.45 6.03
N GLY A 110 3.57 -0.81 6.50
CA GLY A 110 4.79 -0.47 5.79
C GLY A 110 6.07 -1.07 6.36
N ILE A 111 7.19 -0.48 5.97
CA ILE A 111 8.52 -0.92 6.40
C ILE A 111 8.64 -0.76 7.93
N VAL A 112 9.37 -1.68 8.57
CA VAL A 112 9.56 -1.82 10.04
C VAL A 112 8.33 -2.40 10.75
N SER A 113 7.12 -1.97 10.40
CA SER A 113 5.90 -2.41 11.07
C SER A 113 5.35 -3.73 10.55
N HIS A 114 5.42 -4.00 9.24
CA HIS A 114 4.83 -5.19 8.62
C HIS A 114 5.75 -5.87 7.61
N VAL A 115 6.68 -5.13 7.00
CA VAL A 115 7.65 -5.68 6.03
C VAL A 115 9.05 -5.14 6.32
N ILE A 116 10.07 -5.93 6.02
CA ILE A 116 11.48 -5.51 6.01
C ILE A 116 12.02 -5.78 4.62
N LEU A 117 12.62 -4.76 4.01
CA LEU A 117 13.14 -4.81 2.66
C LEU A 117 14.61 -4.42 2.68
N ASN A 118 15.46 -5.31 2.20
CA ASN A 118 16.90 -5.08 2.12
C ASN A 118 17.51 -5.82 0.92
N PHE A 119 18.83 -5.77 0.80
CA PHE A 119 19.61 -6.61 -0.09
C PHE A 119 20.53 -7.54 0.71
N ASP A 120 20.68 -8.78 0.27
CA ASP A 120 21.65 -9.72 0.84
C ASP A 120 23.10 -9.33 0.49
N GLY A 121 24.08 -10.06 1.03
CA GLY A 121 25.50 -9.82 0.75
C GLY A 121 25.91 -10.01 -0.72
N GLY A 122 25.07 -10.66 -1.53
CA GLY A 122 25.23 -10.79 -2.99
C GLY A 122 24.48 -9.72 -3.79
N GLY A 123 23.71 -8.85 -3.13
CA GLY A 123 22.89 -7.83 -3.76
C GLY A 123 21.55 -8.33 -4.33
N ASN A 124 21.08 -9.51 -3.92
CA ASN A 124 19.73 -10.00 -4.22
C ASN A 124 18.73 -9.40 -3.23
N GLU A 125 17.45 -9.37 -3.62
CA GLU A 125 16.37 -8.92 -2.75
C GLU A 125 16.27 -9.81 -1.49
N ALA A 126 16.11 -9.17 -0.34
CA ALA A 126 15.80 -9.80 0.94
C ALA A 126 14.52 -9.17 1.48
N ILE A 127 13.43 -9.95 1.50
CA ILE A 127 12.08 -9.51 1.83
C ILE A 127 11.56 -10.38 2.97
N ASP A 128 11.34 -9.77 4.14
CA ASP A 128 10.70 -10.43 5.27
C ASP A 128 9.33 -9.80 5.55
N LEU A 129 8.27 -10.61 5.57
CA LEU A 129 6.97 -10.19 6.11
C LEU A 129 6.88 -10.56 7.59
N LYS A 130 6.18 -9.75 8.38
CA LYS A 130 5.88 -10.11 9.77
C LYS A 130 4.71 -11.08 9.83
N ASP A 131 4.85 -12.14 10.60
CA ASP A 131 3.75 -13.05 10.96
C ASP A 131 2.86 -12.44 12.07
N SER A 132 1.82 -13.17 12.47
CA SER A 132 0.90 -12.75 13.54
C SER A 132 1.53 -12.62 14.92
N ASN A 133 2.73 -13.15 15.14
CA ASN A 133 3.50 -13.04 16.38
C ASN A 133 4.61 -11.97 16.29
N GLY A 134 4.78 -11.34 15.12
CA GLY A 134 5.82 -10.35 14.85
C GLY A 134 7.17 -10.95 14.42
N ASN A 135 7.25 -12.26 14.19
CA ASN A 135 8.43 -12.91 13.62
C ASN A 135 8.56 -12.57 12.14
N ASN A 136 9.79 -12.60 11.64
CA ASN A 136 10.08 -12.39 10.22
C ASN A 136 9.97 -13.72 9.46
N ILE A 137 9.23 -13.70 8.35
CA ILE A 137 9.11 -14.80 7.39
C ILE A 137 9.75 -14.35 6.08
N ASP A 138 10.82 -15.04 5.68
CA ASP A 138 11.53 -14.77 4.41
C ASP A 138 10.65 -15.17 3.23
N VAL A 139 10.29 -14.18 2.42
CA VAL A 139 9.49 -14.34 1.20
C VAL A 139 10.22 -13.82 -0.03
N SER A 140 11.55 -13.67 0.03
CA SER A 140 12.38 -13.05 -1.01
C SER A 140 12.25 -13.69 -2.39
N LYS A 141 11.94 -15.00 -2.44
CA LYS A 141 11.79 -15.77 -3.68
C LYS A 141 10.34 -16.00 -4.09
N ALA A 142 9.38 -15.51 -3.30
CA ALA A 142 7.97 -15.78 -3.50
C ALA A 142 7.37 -14.77 -4.48
N GLN A 143 6.78 -15.24 -5.58
CA GLN A 143 6.05 -14.35 -6.51
C GLN A 143 4.69 -13.91 -5.95
N HIS A 144 4.09 -14.74 -5.11
CA HIS A 144 2.82 -14.52 -4.41
C HIS A 144 2.98 -14.93 -2.95
N LEU A 145 2.11 -14.41 -2.09
CA LEU A 145 2.14 -14.67 -0.65
C LEU A 145 2.12 -16.19 -0.37
N PRO A 146 3.17 -16.75 0.25
CA PRO A 146 3.17 -18.15 0.63
C PRO A 146 2.27 -18.39 1.85
N ASP A 147 1.74 -19.61 1.99
CA ASP A 147 0.80 -19.96 3.06
C ASP A 147 1.38 -19.70 4.47
N GLU A 148 2.69 -19.92 4.66
CA GLU A 148 3.39 -19.67 5.92
C GLU A 148 3.45 -18.18 6.32
N ALA A 149 3.29 -17.27 5.36
CA ALA A 149 3.25 -15.84 5.61
C ALA A 149 1.83 -15.31 5.82
N LYS A 150 0.78 -16.14 5.69
CA LYS A 150 -0.61 -15.71 5.95
C LYS A 150 -0.80 -15.39 7.44
N LEU A 151 -1.49 -14.29 7.70
CA LEU A 151 -1.83 -13.89 9.07
C LEU A 151 -3.01 -14.72 9.56
N THR A 152 -2.92 -15.20 10.80
CA THR A 152 -4.05 -15.80 11.53
C THR A 152 -4.67 -14.83 12.53
N LYS A 153 -3.92 -13.79 12.90
CA LYS A 153 -4.32 -12.69 13.79
C LYS A 153 -3.64 -11.39 13.33
N ALA A 154 -4.35 -10.28 13.39
CA ALA A 154 -3.80 -8.95 13.19
C ALA A 154 -4.50 -7.94 14.10
N ARG A 155 -4.12 -7.92 15.39
CA ARG A 155 -4.82 -7.17 16.43
C ARG A 155 -4.98 -5.68 16.10
N SER A 156 -3.97 -5.03 15.54
CA SER A 156 -4.07 -3.61 15.18
C SER A 156 -5.07 -3.37 14.06
N THR A 157 -5.08 -4.24 13.03
CA THR A 157 -6.08 -4.21 11.95
C THR A 157 -7.49 -4.48 12.49
N ASP A 158 -7.64 -5.47 13.38
CA ASP A 158 -8.91 -5.80 14.01
C ASP A 158 -9.51 -4.62 14.78
N GLU A 159 -8.68 -3.99 15.62
CA GLU A 159 -9.08 -2.85 16.43
C GLU A 159 -9.40 -1.63 15.55
N ASN A 160 -8.60 -1.39 14.51
CA ASN A 160 -8.86 -0.31 13.57
C ASN A 160 -10.22 -0.49 12.85
N ILE A 161 -10.51 -1.67 12.29
CA ILE A 161 -11.78 -1.93 11.60
C ILE A 161 -12.96 -1.84 12.57
N SER A 162 -12.83 -2.40 13.77
CA SER A 162 -13.86 -2.32 14.81
C SER A 162 -14.21 -0.87 15.16
N LEU A 163 -13.19 -0.01 15.31
CA LEU A 163 -13.40 1.42 15.58
C LEU A 163 -14.05 2.15 14.40
N LEU A 164 -13.71 1.81 13.16
CA LEU A 164 -14.34 2.39 11.96
C LEU A 164 -15.83 2.02 11.85
N VAL A 165 -16.20 0.81 12.27
CA VAL A 165 -17.60 0.38 12.37
C VAL A 165 -18.32 1.14 13.50
N GLN A 166 -17.71 1.26 14.68
CA GLN A 166 -18.28 2.00 15.81
C GLN A 166 -18.48 3.50 15.50
N ASP A 167 -17.60 4.06 14.69
CA ASP A 167 -17.67 5.45 14.21
C ASP A 167 -18.65 5.63 13.03
N ASN A 168 -19.33 4.55 12.60
CA ASN A 168 -20.29 4.53 11.49
C ASN A 168 -19.68 4.87 10.11
N GLN A 169 -18.36 4.75 9.93
CA GLN A 169 -17.73 4.84 8.61
C GLN A 169 -17.95 3.58 7.77
N LEU A 170 -18.18 2.45 8.44
CA LEU A 170 -18.48 1.17 7.84
C LEU A 170 -19.75 0.58 8.45
N LYS A 171 -20.50 -0.15 7.64
CA LYS A 171 -21.78 -0.76 8.01
C LYS A 171 -21.77 -2.26 7.75
N ASP A 172 -22.25 -3.02 8.73
CA ASP A 172 -22.35 -4.49 8.75
C ASP A 172 -21.04 -5.22 8.39
N VAL A 173 -19.90 -4.58 8.65
CA VAL A 173 -18.60 -5.25 8.63
C VAL A 173 -18.42 -5.97 9.97
N VAL A 174 -18.22 -7.29 9.93
CA VAL A 174 -18.18 -8.15 11.12
C VAL A 174 -16.98 -9.07 11.05
N LYS A 175 -16.21 -9.14 12.14
CA LYS A 175 -15.12 -10.11 12.26
C LYS A 175 -15.68 -11.50 12.48
N ASP A 176 -15.48 -12.41 11.53
CA ASP A 176 -15.92 -13.80 11.60
C ASP A 176 -15.09 -14.71 10.67
N GLU A 177 -15.36 -16.03 10.73
CA GLU A 177 -14.67 -17.02 9.89
C GLU A 177 -15.32 -17.18 8.50
N LYS A 178 -16.46 -16.52 8.24
CA LYS A 178 -17.10 -16.58 6.92
C LYS A 178 -16.35 -15.71 5.92
N GLY A 179 -15.83 -14.59 6.40
CA GLY A 179 -15.09 -13.64 5.59
C GLY A 179 -15.94 -13.06 4.44
N SER A 180 -15.25 -12.51 3.46
CA SER A 180 -15.81 -11.94 2.24
C SER A 180 -15.11 -12.55 1.01
N PRO A 181 -15.31 -13.84 0.69
CA PRO A 181 -14.59 -14.54 -0.38
C PRO A 181 -14.75 -13.90 -1.77
N GLU A 182 -15.83 -13.15 -1.98
CA GLU A 182 -16.10 -12.42 -3.22
C GLU A 182 -15.58 -10.98 -3.23
N ALA A 183 -14.94 -10.51 -2.14
CA ALA A 183 -14.40 -9.16 -2.09
C ALA A 183 -13.32 -8.97 -3.16
N GLU A 184 -13.42 -7.87 -3.90
CA GLU A 184 -12.44 -7.46 -4.91
C GLU A 184 -11.16 -6.97 -4.23
N MET A 185 -9.99 -7.33 -4.78
CA MET A 185 -8.69 -6.80 -4.35
C MET A 185 -8.08 -5.96 -5.46
N VAL A 186 -7.87 -4.67 -5.18
CA VAL A 186 -7.24 -3.72 -6.09
C VAL A 186 -5.86 -3.34 -5.55
N TYR A 187 -4.84 -3.93 -6.15
CA TYR A 187 -3.42 -3.76 -5.79
C TYR A 187 -2.81 -2.52 -6.42
N ASN A 188 -1.81 -1.90 -5.78
CA ASN A 188 -1.15 -0.71 -6.30
C ASN A 188 0.33 -0.59 -5.88
N THR A 189 1.21 -1.06 -6.75
CA THR A 189 2.66 -0.98 -6.55
C THR A 189 3.28 0.28 -7.17
N GLU A 190 2.49 1.32 -7.47
CA GLU A 190 3.05 2.61 -7.86
C GLU A 190 3.75 3.28 -6.68
N LEU A 191 4.91 3.88 -6.91
CA LEU A 191 5.67 4.62 -5.89
C LEU A 191 5.36 6.11 -5.97
N HIS A 192 5.05 6.72 -4.85
CA HIS A 192 4.71 8.13 -4.71
C HIS A 192 5.56 8.79 -3.61
N LYS A 193 6.06 9.99 -3.88
CA LYS A 193 6.76 10.82 -2.91
C LYS A 193 5.76 11.47 -1.95
N GLY A 194 6.15 11.60 -0.69
CA GLY A 194 5.30 12.16 0.35
C GLY A 194 4.38 11.11 0.96
N GLY A 195 3.31 11.55 1.61
CA GLY A 195 2.35 10.70 2.30
C GLY A 195 0.92 10.90 1.81
N ALA A 196 0.00 10.04 2.28
CA ALA A 196 -1.42 10.35 2.19
C ALA A 196 -1.69 11.61 3.04
N GLU A 197 -2.15 12.69 2.41
CA GLU A 197 -2.68 13.88 3.09
C GLU A 197 -3.97 13.57 3.84
#